data_AF-A0AA88S2V5-F1
#
_entry.id   AF-A0AA88S2V5-F1
#
_cell.length_a   1.000
_cell.length_b   1.000
_cell.length_c   1.000
_cell.angle_alpha   90.00
_cell.angle_beta   90.00
_cell.angle_gamma   90.00
#
_symmetry.space_group_name_H-M   'P 1'
#
loop_
_entity.id
_entity.type
_entity.pdbx_description
1 polymer ?
#
loop_
_entity_poly.entity_id
_entity_poly.type
_entity_poly.pdbx_seq_one_letter_code
_entity_poly.pdbx_strand_id
1 'polypeptide(L)'
;GKGHGRTIMYRLPGSARLMIVSDLDHTMVDHHDPENLSILRFNALWETHYRRDSLLVFSTGRSPTLYKQLRKEKPMLTPDITIMSVGTEITYGNSMVPDDGWVEVLNQKWDKNIVTEETSKFAELKLQSETEQRPHKVSFYVQKDKAQEVTKALSERFEIRGLDVKIIYSGGMDLDVLPQGAGKGQALAYLHKKFKAEGKLPNNTLVCGDSGNDAELFSIPDVYGVMVSNAQEELLHWHAANAKDNPKIIHATERCAAGIIQAIGHFSLGPITSPRDVSVTDPSDARAESFDPANDVVKFYLFLERWRRGETENSEHYLANLKAACCSSGVFVHPSGVERSLHDCINALNGCYGDKQGNQFRIWVDQVLPEQIDSNTWLVKFKKWELSGEEQHGCMTTVLLSSKDASVAEGLKWVHVHQTWLGGEQSNDQSAWFF
;
A
#
# COMPACT_ATOMS: atom_id res chain seq x y z
N GLY A 1 30.24 20.95 10.73
CA GLY A 1 29.30 20.76 11.86
C GLY A 1 28.53 19.49 11.63
N LYS A 2 28.57 18.53 12.56
CA LYS A 2 27.95 17.21 12.42
C LYS A 2 26.42 17.30 12.41
N GLY A 3 25.81 16.46 11.59
CA GLY A 3 24.43 16.56 11.12
C GLY A 3 23.35 16.42 12.19
N HIS A 4 22.29 17.20 12.01
CA HIS A 4 20.97 16.87 12.52
C HIS A 4 20.43 15.76 11.63
N GLY A 5 20.73 14.50 11.95
CA GLY A 5 20.01 13.38 11.35
C GLY A 5 18.54 13.55 11.71
N ARG A 6 17.67 13.75 10.71
CA ARG A 6 16.22 13.70 10.92
C ARG A 6 15.90 12.32 11.45
N THR A 7 15.48 12.23 12.71
CA THR A 7 14.99 10.96 13.27
C THR A 7 13.81 10.51 12.42
N ILE A 8 13.99 9.43 11.67
CA ILE A 8 12.88 8.76 10.98
C ILE A 8 11.98 8.22 12.08
N MET A 9 10.85 8.89 12.31
CA MET A 9 9.85 8.39 13.26
C MET A 9 9.06 7.29 12.58
N TYR A 10 9.37 6.04 12.94
CA TYR A 10 8.50 4.91 12.66
C TYR A 10 7.17 5.10 13.40
N ARG A 11 6.07 4.77 12.72
CA ARG A 11 4.72 4.83 13.30
C ARG A 11 4.56 3.96 14.55
N LEU A 12 5.27 2.83 14.61
CA LEU A 12 5.16 1.86 15.68
C LEU A 12 6.19 2.11 16.80
N PRO A 13 5.76 2.04 18.08
CA PRO A 13 6.67 2.22 19.22
C PRO A 13 7.63 1.03 19.40
N GLY A 14 7.24 -0.18 18.96
CA GLY A 14 8.02 -1.42 19.06
C GLY A 14 8.03 -2.24 17.78
N SER A 15 8.36 -3.53 17.89
CA SER A 15 8.33 -4.48 16.76
C SER A 15 6.94 -4.59 16.14
N ALA A 16 6.89 -4.55 14.82
CA ALA A 16 5.67 -4.83 14.07
C ALA A 16 5.28 -6.31 14.24
N ARG A 17 3.98 -6.59 14.41
CA ARG A 17 3.46 -7.96 14.43
C ARG A 17 3.69 -8.66 13.08
N LEU A 18 3.46 -7.90 12.00
CA LEU A 18 3.65 -8.33 10.62
C LEU A 18 4.23 -7.16 9.82
N MET A 19 5.16 -7.45 8.92
CA MET A 19 5.58 -6.54 7.85
C MET A 19 5.25 -7.19 6.51
N ILE A 20 4.40 -6.54 5.70
CA ILE A 20 4.14 -6.97 4.33
C ILE A 20 5.02 -6.16 3.38
N VAL A 21 5.85 -6.84 2.59
CA VAL A 21 6.72 -6.25 1.58
C VAL A 21 6.24 -6.72 0.22
N SER A 22 5.47 -5.90 -0.46
CA SER A 22 4.83 -6.28 -1.72
C SER A 22 5.41 -5.51 -2.89
N ASP A 23 5.69 -6.20 -3.99
CA ASP A 23 5.71 -5.52 -5.29
C ASP A 23 4.35 -4.90 -5.62
N LEU A 24 4.34 -3.95 -6.56
CA LEU A 24 3.15 -3.24 -7.00
C LEU A 24 2.54 -3.86 -8.25
N ASP A 25 3.23 -3.77 -9.38
CA ASP A 25 2.67 -4.07 -10.69
C ASP A 25 2.45 -5.58 -10.82
N HIS A 26 1.23 -6.02 -11.10
CA HIS A 26 0.87 -7.44 -11.18
C HIS A 26 1.02 -8.23 -9.85
N THR A 27 1.38 -7.58 -8.75
CA THR A 27 1.41 -8.18 -7.39
C THR A 27 0.39 -7.54 -6.46
N MET A 28 0.51 -6.26 -6.10
CA MET A 28 -0.54 -5.57 -5.32
C MET A 28 -1.64 -5.03 -6.23
N VAL A 29 -1.25 -4.51 -7.39
CA VAL A 29 -2.11 -3.86 -8.38
C VAL A 29 -2.35 -4.81 -9.53
N ASP A 30 -3.61 -5.09 -9.83
CA ASP A 30 -4.00 -5.73 -11.09
C ASP A 30 -4.34 -4.66 -12.13
N HIS A 31 -3.52 -4.56 -13.16
CA HIS A 31 -3.77 -3.66 -14.29
C HIS A 31 -4.91 -4.11 -15.19
N HIS A 32 -5.36 -5.36 -15.04
CA HIS A 32 -6.48 -5.93 -15.80
C HIS A 32 -7.79 -5.92 -15.02
N ASP A 33 -7.80 -5.45 -13.77
CA ASP A 33 -9.00 -5.27 -12.95
C ASP A 33 -9.46 -3.82 -13.03
N PRO A 34 -10.46 -3.48 -13.88
CA PRO A 34 -10.99 -2.12 -13.93
C PRO A 34 -11.70 -1.74 -12.63
N GLU A 35 -12.26 -2.70 -11.90
CA GLU A 35 -13.03 -2.43 -10.67
C GLU A 35 -12.14 -2.31 -9.43
N ASN A 36 -10.85 -2.65 -9.55
CA ASN A 36 -9.84 -2.63 -8.48
C ASN A 36 -10.28 -3.43 -7.24
N LEU A 37 -11.10 -4.47 -7.40
CA LEU A 37 -11.75 -5.18 -6.29
C LEU A 37 -10.73 -5.83 -5.37
N SER A 38 -9.71 -6.49 -5.91
CA SER A 38 -8.73 -7.23 -5.09
C SER A 38 -7.90 -6.30 -4.20
N ILE A 39 -7.43 -5.16 -4.73
CA ILE A 39 -6.70 -4.17 -3.92
C ILE A 39 -7.64 -3.48 -2.92
N LEU A 40 -8.88 -3.18 -3.29
CA LEU A 40 -9.85 -2.59 -2.37
C LEU A 40 -10.24 -3.54 -1.23
N ARG A 41 -10.31 -4.85 -1.49
CA ARG A 41 -10.47 -5.91 -0.47
C ARG A 41 -9.27 -5.92 0.49
N PHE A 42 -8.05 -5.86 -0.04
CA PHE A 42 -6.83 -5.75 0.77
C PHE A 42 -6.84 -4.46 1.60
N ASN A 43 -7.21 -3.32 1.03
CA ASN A 43 -7.24 -2.04 1.75
C ASN A 43 -8.16 -2.08 2.96
N ALA A 44 -9.40 -2.57 2.78
CA ALA A 44 -10.37 -2.66 3.87
C ALA A 44 -9.88 -3.64 4.97
N LEU A 45 -9.29 -4.77 4.57
CA LEU A 45 -8.69 -5.73 5.49
C LEU A 45 -7.52 -5.10 6.29
N TRP A 46 -6.63 -4.41 5.59
CA TRP A 46 -5.44 -3.78 6.16
C TRP A 46 -5.81 -2.71 7.17
N GLU A 47 -6.66 -1.76 6.79
CA GLU A 47 -7.06 -0.64 7.65
C GLU A 47 -7.86 -1.11 8.87
N THR A 48 -8.57 -2.23 8.77
CA THR A 48 -9.31 -2.81 9.90
C THR A 48 -8.41 -3.55 10.88
N HIS A 49 -7.55 -4.46 10.39
CA HIS A 49 -6.90 -5.45 11.26
C HIS A 49 -5.38 -5.31 11.40
N TYR A 50 -4.71 -4.60 10.49
CA TYR A 50 -3.25 -4.62 10.39
C TYR A 50 -2.64 -3.24 10.61
N ARG A 51 -3.32 -2.17 10.20
CA ARG A 51 -2.77 -0.81 10.25
C ARG A 51 -2.28 -0.45 11.63
N ARG A 52 -2.90 -0.90 12.71
CA ARG A 52 -2.52 -0.54 14.08
C ARG A 52 -1.12 -1.02 14.46
N ASP A 53 -0.75 -2.27 14.14
CA ASP A 53 0.41 -2.96 14.70
C ASP A 53 1.37 -3.58 13.66
N SER A 54 1.09 -3.38 12.38
CA SER A 54 1.83 -3.97 11.26
C SER A 54 2.38 -2.91 10.30
N LEU A 55 3.42 -3.24 9.53
CA LEU A 55 4.05 -2.32 8.58
C LEU A 55 3.73 -2.72 7.14
N LEU A 56 3.32 -1.74 6.33
CA LEU A 56 3.17 -1.92 4.88
C LEU A 56 4.37 -1.33 4.16
N VAL A 57 5.02 -2.15 3.34
CA VAL A 57 6.14 -1.77 2.49
C VAL A 57 5.80 -2.07 1.04
N PHE A 58 5.88 -1.05 0.18
CA PHE A 58 5.81 -1.26 -1.26
C PHE A 58 7.21 -1.31 -1.84
N SER A 59 7.54 -2.38 -2.56
CA SER A 59 8.85 -2.66 -3.13
C SER A 59 8.77 -2.82 -4.64
N THR A 60 8.90 -1.71 -5.37
CA THR A 60 8.60 -1.62 -6.80
C THR A 60 9.82 -1.32 -7.67
N GLY A 61 9.76 -1.74 -8.93
CA GLY A 61 10.69 -1.30 -9.98
C GLY A 61 10.48 0.15 -10.41
N ARG A 62 9.30 0.73 -10.17
CA ARG A 62 8.95 2.10 -10.56
C ARG A 62 9.87 3.14 -9.91
N SER A 63 10.21 4.18 -10.68
CA SER A 63 10.78 5.41 -10.13
C SER A 63 9.82 6.15 -9.19
N PRO A 64 10.32 7.06 -8.33
CA PRO A 64 9.44 7.87 -7.47
C PRO A 64 8.37 8.64 -8.25
N THR A 65 8.67 9.05 -9.48
CA THR A 65 7.71 9.72 -10.37
C THR A 65 6.60 8.77 -10.80
N LEU A 66 6.95 7.59 -11.34
CA LEU A 66 5.97 6.60 -11.78
C LEU A 66 5.17 5.97 -10.64
N TYR A 67 5.77 5.85 -9.45
CA TYR A 67 5.07 5.43 -8.24
C TYR A 67 4.00 6.46 -7.84
N LYS A 68 4.34 7.76 -7.81
CA LYS A 68 3.38 8.83 -7.52
C LYS A 68 2.27 8.90 -8.56
N GLN A 69 2.57 8.63 -9.82
CA GLN A 69 1.57 8.52 -10.88
C GLN A 69 0.62 7.35 -10.61
N LEU A 70 1.13 6.15 -10.34
CA LEU A 70 0.29 4.97 -10.06
C LEU A 70 -0.66 5.21 -8.88
N ARG A 71 -0.20 5.91 -7.85
CA ARG A 71 -1.03 6.28 -6.69
C ARG A 71 -2.22 7.19 -7.01
N LYS A 72 -2.17 7.91 -8.13
CA LYS A 72 -3.29 8.73 -8.63
C LYS A 72 -4.23 7.93 -9.53
N GLU A 73 -3.76 6.82 -10.08
CA GLU A 73 -4.51 5.98 -11.03
C GLU A 73 -5.22 4.82 -10.34
N LYS A 74 -4.71 4.40 -9.18
CA LYS A 74 -5.16 3.19 -8.46
C LYS A 74 -5.45 3.51 -7.00
N PRO A 75 -6.45 2.85 -6.37
CA PRO A 75 -6.83 3.10 -4.99
C PRO A 75 -5.81 2.48 -4.02
N MET A 76 -4.61 3.02 -3.98
CA MET A 76 -3.51 2.51 -3.17
C MET A 76 -3.52 3.13 -1.76
N LEU A 77 -3.27 2.31 -0.75
CA LEU A 77 -2.96 2.81 0.59
C LEU A 77 -1.63 3.57 0.62
N THR A 78 -1.46 4.44 1.61
CA THR A 78 -0.17 5.02 1.94
C THR A 78 0.65 4.00 2.75
N PRO A 79 1.76 3.47 2.21
CA PRO A 79 2.63 2.54 2.94
C PRO A 79 3.43 3.27 4.02
N ASP A 80 3.98 2.52 4.96
CA ASP A 80 4.94 3.07 5.94
C ASP A 80 6.31 3.31 5.30
N ILE A 81 6.70 2.44 4.36
CA ILE A 81 7.99 2.48 3.64
C ILE A 81 7.79 2.22 2.15
N THR A 82 8.55 2.90 1.31
CA THR A 82 8.63 2.59 -0.12
C THR A 82 10.07 2.24 -0.47
N ILE A 83 10.26 1.08 -1.09
CA ILE A 83 11.46 0.68 -1.80
C ILE A 83 11.16 0.86 -3.29
N MET A 84 11.89 1.72 -3.98
CA MET A 84 11.62 2.11 -5.37
C MET A 84 12.85 1.87 -6.25
N SER A 85 12.66 2.00 -7.56
CA SER A 85 13.73 1.88 -8.55
C SER A 85 14.56 0.61 -8.35
N VAL A 86 13.86 -0.52 -8.18
CA VAL A 86 14.44 -1.86 -7.99
C VAL A 86 15.37 -1.91 -6.76
N GLY A 87 14.98 -1.24 -5.68
CA GLY A 87 15.72 -1.28 -4.42
C GLY A 87 16.83 -0.25 -4.28
N THR A 88 16.92 0.73 -5.17
CA THR A 88 17.96 1.77 -5.11
C THR A 88 17.53 2.99 -4.29
N GLU A 89 16.24 3.14 -4.00
CA GLU A 89 15.71 4.23 -3.18
C GLU A 89 14.82 3.66 -2.08
N ILE A 90 15.11 3.99 -0.81
CA ILE A 90 14.25 3.72 0.35
C ILE A 90 13.73 5.05 0.87
N THR A 91 12.42 5.16 1.03
CA THR A 91 11.80 6.37 1.60
C THR A 91 10.71 6.06 2.62
N TYR A 92 10.46 7.00 3.53
CA TYR A 92 9.57 6.81 4.67
C TYR A 92 8.37 7.77 4.68
N GLY A 93 7.20 7.20 5.00
CA GLY A 93 5.97 7.91 5.31
C GLY A 93 5.41 8.78 4.18
N ASN A 94 4.46 9.65 4.53
CA ASN A 94 3.73 10.50 3.60
C ASN A 94 4.63 11.43 2.76
N SER A 95 5.69 11.96 3.38
CA SER A 95 6.61 12.90 2.73
C SER A 95 7.69 12.22 1.90
N MET A 96 7.73 10.88 1.87
CA MET A 96 8.74 10.09 1.16
C MET A 96 10.16 10.56 1.48
N VAL A 97 10.48 10.68 2.77
CA VAL A 97 11.80 11.13 3.23
C VAL A 97 12.83 10.05 2.89
N PRO A 98 13.91 10.36 2.13
CA PRO A 98 14.93 9.37 1.76
C PRO A 98 15.68 8.79 2.98
N ASP A 99 16.13 7.54 2.86
CA ASP A 99 17.08 6.94 3.78
C ASP A 99 18.51 7.31 3.42
N ASP A 100 19.06 8.34 4.06
CA ASP A 100 20.45 8.77 3.84
C ASP A 100 21.46 7.64 4.12
N GLY A 101 21.17 6.75 5.08
CA GLY A 101 22.04 5.62 5.39
C GLY A 101 22.08 4.58 4.27
N TRP A 102 20.96 4.38 3.56
CA TRP A 102 20.93 3.53 2.36
C TRP A 102 21.70 4.14 1.20
N VAL A 103 21.56 5.45 0.99
CA VAL A 103 22.32 6.18 -0.04
C VAL A 103 23.83 5.99 0.16
N GLU A 104 24.33 6.12 1.39
CA GLU A 104 25.76 5.90 1.69
C GLU A 104 26.22 4.46 1.46
N VAL A 105 25.36 3.47 1.69
CA VAL A 105 25.66 2.07 1.35
C VAL A 105 25.82 1.91 -0.16
N LEU A 106 24.93 2.51 -0.95
CA LEU A 106 24.94 2.39 -2.41
C LEU A 106 26.05 3.21 -3.09
N ASN A 107 26.61 4.22 -2.42
CA ASN A 107 27.75 4.98 -2.94
C ASN A 107 29.06 4.17 -2.99
N GLN A 108 29.13 3.02 -2.30
CA GLN A 108 30.35 2.22 -2.25
C GLN A 108 30.65 1.62 -3.62
N LYS A 109 31.79 2.03 -4.21
CA LYS A 109 32.25 1.61 -5.55
C LYS A 109 31.21 1.76 -6.65
N TRP A 110 30.43 2.83 -6.56
CA TRP A 110 29.47 3.22 -7.58
C TRP A 110 29.85 4.59 -8.16
N ASP A 111 29.86 4.70 -9.49
CA ASP A 111 29.95 5.98 -10.19
C ASP A 111 29.06 5.96 -11.44
N LYS A 112 27.96 6.69 -11.39
CA LYS A 112 26.98 6.77 -12.48
C LYS A 112 27.59 7.33 -13.78
N ASN A 113 28.57 8.22 -13.69
CA ASN A 113 29.19 8.82 -14.87
C ASN A 113 30.00 7.76 -15.63
N ILE A 114 30.77 6.94 -14.90
CA ILE A 114 31.49 5.81 -15.50
C ILE A 114 30.51 4.79 -16.10
N VAL A 115 29.40 4.51 -15.40
CA VAL A 115 28.34 3.62 -15.93
C VAL A 115 27.79 4.13 -17.26
N THR A 116 27.46 5.42 -17.32
CA THR A 116 26.92 6.06 -18.53
C THR A 116 27.97 6.10 -19.65
N GLU A 117 29.23 6.36 -19.32
CA GLU A 117 30.35 6.35 -20.27
C GLU A 117 30.53 4.97 -20.91
N GLU A 118 30.66 3.90 -20.12
CA GLU A 118 30.85 2.55 -20.68
C GLU A 118 29.63 2.03 -21.43
N THR A 119 28.41 2.28 -20.95
CA THR A 119 27.18 1.82 -21.61
C THR A 119 26.93 2.51 -22.95
N SER A 120 27.34 3.78 -23.11
CA SER A 120 27.26 4.50 -24.39
C SER A 120 28.06 3.87 -25.53
N LYS A 121 28.99 2.96 -25.21
CA LYS A 121 29.85 2.25 -26.18
C LYS A 121 29.14 1.03 -26.80
N PHE A 122 27.93 0.69 -26.34
CA PHE A 122 27.14 -0.45 -26.81
C PHE A 122 25.96 0.04 -27.65
N ALA A 123 25.92 -0.34 -28.93
CA ALA A 123 24.87 0.08 -29.86
C ALA A 123 23.53 -0.64 -29.61
N GLU A 124 23.57 -1.77 -28.90
CA GLU A 124 22.43 -2.60 -28.52
C GLU A 124 21.58 -1.98 -27.41
N LEU A 125 22.15 -1.04 -26.64
CA LEU A 125 21.50 -0.40 -25.51
C LEU A 125 20.81 0.89 -25.92
N LYS A 126 19.49 0.96 -25.69
CA LYS A 126 18.73 2.19 -25.85
C LYS A 126 18.30 2.70 -24.48
N LEU A 127 18.66 3.95 -24.13
CA LEU A 127 18.22 4.54 -22.86
C LEU A 127 16.69 4.53 -22.73
N GLN A 128 16.22 4.21 -21.53
CA GLN A 128 14.84 4.46 -21.12
C GLN A 128 14.63 5.96 -20.81
N SER A 129 13.39 6.34 -20.45
CA SER A 129 13.04 7.73 -20.14
C SER A 129 13.89 8.32 -19.00
N GLU A 130 14.00 9.65 -18.97
CA GLU A 130 14.76 10.36 -17.93
C GLU A 130 14.28 10.05 -16.51
N THR A 131 12.98 9.80 -16.33
CA THR A 131 12.40 9.42 -15.04
C THR A 131 12.97 8.13 -14.47
N GLU A 132 13.45 7.22 -15.33
CA GLU A 132 14.04 5.95 -14.94
C GLU A 132 15.57 6.03 -14.71
N GLN A 133 16.19 7.16 -15.05
CA GLN A 133 17.61 7.40 -14.81
C GLN A 133 17.82 8.02 -13.41
N ARG A 134 18.09 7.19 -12.40
CA ARG A 134 18.21 7.61 -10.99
C ARG A 134 19.67 7.75 -10.55
N PRO A 135 19.97 8.29 -9.36
CA PRO A 135 21.36 8.42 -8.89
C PRO A 135 22.12 7.08 -8.84
N HIS A 136 21.42 5.99 -8.49
CA HIS A 136 21.98 4.63 -8.37
C HIS A 136 21.32 3.62 -9.33
N LYS A 137 20.72 4.09 -10.43
CA LYS A 137 20.09 3.25 -11.46
C LYS A 137 20.27 3.88 -12.84
N VAL A 138 20.74 3.11 -13.80
CA VAL A 138 20.76 3.48 -15.21
C VAL A 138 20.04 2.40 -16.01
N SER A 139 18.96 2.79 -16.69
CA SER A 139 18.01 1.85 -17.33
C SER A 139 18.06 1.92 -18.84
N PHE A 140 18.02 0.75 -19.48
CA PHE A 140 18.07 0.57 -20.93
C PHE A 140 17.02 -0.40 -21.43
N TYR A 141 16.76 -0.37 -22.72
CA TYR A 141 16.13 -1.44 -23.48
C TYR A 141 17.22 -2.21 -24.25
N VAL A 142 17.11 -3.54 -24.27
CA VAL A 142 18.00 -4.44 -25.00
C VAL A 142 17.18 -5.62 -25.58
N GLN A 143 17.54 -6.10 -26.76
CA GLN A 143 16.90 -7.28 -27.35
C GLN A 143 17.28 -8.55 -26.59
N LYS A 144 16.33 -9.48 -26.42
CA LYS A 144 16.49 -10.71 -25.63
C LYS A 144 17.67 -11.57 -26.05
N ASP A 145 17.94 -11.69 -27.35
CA ASP A 145 19.05 -12.47 -27.90
C ASP A 145 20.42 -11.80 -27.69
N LYS A 146 20.45 -10.49 -27.38
CA LYS A 146 21.68 -9.72 -27.10
C LYS A 146 21.94 -9.51 -25.61
N ALA A 147 20.91 -9.60 -24.77
CA ALA A 147 20.98 -9.28 -23.34
C ALA A 147 22.14 -9.99 -22.61
N GLN A 148 22.32 -11.29 -22.85
CA GLN A 148 23.35 -12.08 -22.16
C GLN A 148 24.77 -11.65 -22.54
N GLU A 149 25.03 -11.41 -23.83
CA GLU A 149 26.33 -10.98 -24.33
C GLU A 149 26.69 -9.58 -23.82
N VAL A 150 25.75 -8.63 -23.93
CA VAL A 150 25.91 -7.25 -23.45
C VAL A 150 26.15 -7.23 -21.94
N THR A 151 25.38 -7.99 -21.18
CA THR A 151 25.53 -8.08 -19.71
C THR A 151 26.93 -8.57 -19.34
N LYS A 152 27.42 -9.64 -19.98
CA LYS A 152 28.75 -10.17 -19.70
C LYS A 152 29.84 -9.15 -19.99
N ALA A 153 29.81 -8.53 -21.16
CA ALA A 153 30.81 -7.56 -21.58
C ALA A 153 30.81 -6.28 -20.71
N LEU A 154 29.64 -5.81 -20.28
CA LEU A 154 29.53 -4.70 -19.34
C LEU A 154 30.13 -5.03 -17.98
N SER A 155 29.80 -6.19 -17.41
CA SER A 155 30.34 -6.62 -16.11
C SER A 155 31.87 -6.61 -16.10
N GLU A 156 32.50 -7.17 -17.13
CA GLU A 156 33.97 -7.16 -17.27
C GLU A 156 34.54 -5.74 -17.34
N ARG A 157 33.90 -4.83 -18.08
CA ARG A 157 34.33 -3.43 -18.20
C ARG A 157 34.19 -2.67 -16.88
N PHE A 158 33.10 -2.88 -16.16
CA PHE A 158 32.87 -2.22 -14.88
C PHE A 158 33.86 -2.68 -13.81
N GLU A 159 34.18 -3.96 -13.77
CA GLU A 159 35.21 -4.51 -12.90
C GLU A 159 36.58 -3.89 -13.18
N ILE A 160 36.98 -3.76 -14.45
CA ILE A 160 38.23 -3.08 -14.86
C ILE A 160 38.27 -1.62 -14.40
N ARG A 161 37.11 -0.94 -14.39
CA ARG A 161 36.96 0.45 -13.94
C ARG A 161 36.81 0.58 -12.42
N GLY A 162 36.87 -0.53 -11.68
CA GLY A 162 36.81 -0.56 -10.22
C GLY A 162 35.41 -0.37 -9.64
N LEU A 163 34.37 -0.58 -10.44
CA LEU A 163 32.98 -0.52 -10.00
C LEU A 163 32.47 -1.91 -9.59
N ASP A 164 31.71 -1.96 -8.50
CA ASP A 164 30.95 -3.16 -8.13
C ASP A 164 29.50 -2.92 -8.55
N VAL A 165 29.08 -3.50 -9.69
CA VAL A 165 27.73 -3.31 -10.23
C VAL A 165 26.96 -4.62 -10.35
N LYS A 166 25.64 -4.49 -10.26
CA LYS A 166 24.65 -5.51 -10.57
C LYS A 166 23.90 -5.11 -11.83
N ILE A 167 23.76 -6.05 -12.75
CA ILE A 167 22.97 -5.87 -13.98
C ILE A 167 21.75 -6.78 -13.88
N ILE A 168 20.57 -6.18 -13.94
CA ILE A 168 19.28 -6.89 -13.88
C ILE A 168 18.63 -6.80 -15.25
N TYR A 169 18.28 -7.96 -15.82
CA TYR A 169 17.45 -8.05 -17.01
C TYR A 169 16.07 -8.57 -16.65
N SER A 170 15.01 -7.86 -17.03
CA SER A 170 13.63 -8.19 -16.67
C SER A 170 12.63 -7.83 -17.78
N GLY A 171 11.39 -8.35 -17.68
CA GLY A 171 10.31 -8.00 -18.60
C GLY A 171 10.57 -8.36 -20.06
N GLY A 172 11.59 -9.17 -20.35
CA GLY A 172 11.97 -9.56 -21.70
C GLY A 172 12.60 -8.46 -22.57
N MET A 173 12.90 -7.27 -22.01
CA MET A 173 13.54 -6.18 -22.74
C MET A 173 14.28 -5.15 -21.88
N ASP A 174 14.00 -5.06 -20.58
CA ASP A 174 14.57 -4.04 -19.70
C ASP A 174 15.91 -4.49 -19.13
N LEU A 175 16.90 -3.60 -19.12
CA LEU A 175 18.21 -3.83 -18.51
C LEU A 175 18.57 -2.66 -17.59
N ASP A 176 18.74 -2.96 -16.32
CA ASP A 176 19.10 -2.00 -15.28
C ASP A 176 20.53 -2.26 -14.79
N VAL A 177 21.36 -1.20 -14.78
CA VAL A 177 22.68 -1.21 -14.14
C VAL A 177 22.58 -0.45 -12.82
N LEU A 178 22.88 -1.16 -11.72
CA LEU A 178 22.74 -0.71 -10.34
C LEU A 178 24.05 -1.00 -9.56
N PRO A 179 24.28 -0.41 -8.37
CA PRO A 179 25.32 -0.87 -7.46
C PRO A 179 25.14 -2.35 -7.08
N GLN A 180 26.23 -3.08 -6.84
CA GLN A 180 26.18 -4.51 -6.48
C GLN A 180 25.32 -4.77 -5.23
N GLY A 181 25.38 -3.85 -4.26
CA GLY A 181 24.60 -3.91 -3.03
C GLY A 181 23.13 -3.49 -3.17
N ALA A 182 22.67 -3.11 -4.36
CA ALA A 182 21.26 -2.77 -4.61
C ALA A 182 20.41 -4.00 -4.91
N GLY A 183 19.10 -3.78 -5.04
CA GLY A 183 18.10 -4.82 -5.29
C GLY A 183 17.00 -4.82 -4.22
N LYS A 184 15.80 -5.30 -4.57
CA LYS A 184 14.66 -5.38 -3.65
C LYS A 184 15.00 -6.20 -2.40
N GLY A 185 15.68 -7.34 -2.57
CA GLY A 185 16.15 -8.17 -1.46
C GLY A 185 17.19 -7.46 -0.57
N GLN A 186 18.19 -6.80 -1.17
CA GLN A 186 19.22 -6.10 -0.39
C GLN A 186 18.66 -4.90 0.39
N ALA A 187 17.72 -4.17 -0.20
CA ALA A 187 16.99 -3.10 0.50
C ALA A 187 16.20 -3.66 1.70
N LEU A 188 15.53 -4.81 1.55
CA LEU A 188 14.86 -5.49 2.67
C LEU A 188 15.85 -5.98 3.74
N ALA A 189 16.98 -6.57 3.34
CA ALA A 189 18.04 -6.98 4.26
C ALA A 189 18.59 -5.80 5.07
N TYR A 190 18.78 -4.65 4.43
CA TYR A 190 19.16 -3.40 5.07
C TYR A 190 18.12 -2.96 6.10
N LEU A 191 16.83 -2.96 5.74
CA LEU A 191 15.74 -2.61 6.66
C LEU A 191 15.68 -3.57 7.87
N HIS A 192 15.78 -4.88 7.65
CA HIS A 192 15.83 -5.86 8.74
C HIS A 192 17.01 -5.60 9.68
N LYS A 193 18.20 -5.32 9.14
CA LYS A 193 19.39 -4.99 9.94
C LYS A 193 19.19 -3.71 10.75
N LYS A 194 18.60 -2.68 10.14
CA LYS A 194 18.27 -1.41 10.79
C LYS A 194 17.27 -1.62 11.94
N PHE A 195 16.16 -2.29 11.67
CA PHE A 195 15.17 -2.61 12.70
C PHE A 195 15.73 -3.46 13.83
N LYS A 196 16.59 -4.44 13.52
CA LYS A 196 17.27 -5.25 14.54
C LYS A 196 18.17 -4.40 15.44
N ALA A 197 18.94 -3.47 14.86
CA ALA A 197 19.79 -2.56 15.62
C ALA A 197 18.99 -1.61 16.53
N GLU A 198 17.77 -1.27 16.13
CA GLU A 198 16.84 -0.46 16.92
C GLU A 198 15.98 -1.26 17.91
N GLY A 199 16.13 -2.60 17.95
CA GLY A 199 15.31 -3.47 18.80
C GLY A 199 13.84 -3.58 18.36
N LYS A 200 13.57 -3.36 17.07
CA LYS A 200 12.22 -3.30 16.47
C LYS A 200 12.04 -4.25 15.27
N LEU A 201 12.85 -5.31 15.19
CA LEU A 201 12.73 -6.30 14.11
C LEU A 201 11.28 -6.83 14.06
N PRO A 202 10.59 -6.80 12.90
CA PRO A 202 9.24 -7.37 12.78
C PRO A 202 9.21 -8.83 13.21
N ASN A 203 8.12 -9.24 13.87
CA ASN A 203 7.96 -10.62 14.31
C ASN A 203 7.78 -11.58 13.14
N ASN A 204 7.09 -11.11 12.09
CA ASN A 204 6.89 -11.83 10.84
C ASN A 204 7.08 -10.86 9.68
N THR A 205 7.69 -11.34 8.59
CA THR A 205 7.78 -10.61 7.33
C THR A 205 7.19 -11.49 6.23
N LEU A 206 6.23 -10.96 5.48
CA LEU A 206 5.66 -11.59 4.28
C LEU A 206 6.13 -10.80 3.05
N VAL A 207 6.88 -11.45 2.16
CA VAL A 207 7.27 -10.88 0.86
C VAL A 207 6.32 -11.36 -0.23
N CYS A 208 5.94 -10.46 -1.14
CA CYS A 208 5.02 -10.74 -2.23
C CYS A 208 5.62 -10.26 -3.55
N GLY A 209 5.58 -11.09 -4.60
CA GLY A 209 6.10 -10.73 -5.91
C GLY A 209 5.53 -11.59 -7.05
N ASP A 210 5.77 -11.16 -8.27
CA ASP A 210 5.33 -11.83 -9.50
C ASP A 210 6.46 -12.06 -10.51
N SER A 211 7.57 -11.30 -10.45
CA SER A 211 8.58 -11.31 -11.52
C SER A 211 10.01 -11.55 -11.02
N GLY A 212 10.96 -11.65 -11.95
CA GLY A 212 12.36 -11.96 -11.63
C GLY A 212 13.06 -10.94 -10.73
N ASN A 213 12.62 -9.68 -10.73
CA ASN A 213 13.21 -8.66 -9.85
C ASN A 213 12.81 -8.83 -8.37
N ASP A 214 11.81 -9.68 -8.09
CA ASP A 214 11.35 -10.02 -6.74
C ASP A 214 12.06 -11.23 -6.14
N ALA A 215 12.73 -12.05 -6.95
CA ALA A 215 13.35 -13.31 -6.53
C ALA A 215 14.26 -13.17 -5.29
N GLU A 216 14.99 -12.05 -5.18
CA GLU A 216 15.86 -11.79 -4.03
C GLU A 216 15.11 -11.55 -2.72
N LEU A 217 13.86 -11.08 -2.78
CA LEU A 217 13.03 -10.92 -1.58
C LEU A 217 12.78 -12.27 -0.91
N PHE A 218 12.54 -13.32 -1.71
CA PHE A 218 12.30 -14.69 -1.25
C PHE A 218 13.57 -15.37 -0.69
N SER A 219 14.75 -14.81 -0.97
CA SER A 219 16.03 -15.31 -0.45
C SER A 219 16.38 -14.76 0.94
N ILE A 220 15.60 -13.79 1.44
CA ILE A 220 15.85 -13.19 2.75
C ILE A 220 15.56 -14.20 3.85
N PRO A 221 16.49 -14.41 4.81
CA PRO A 221 16.25 -15.34 5.91
C PRO A 221 15.02 -14.98 6.73
N ASP A 222 14.33 -16.00 7.21
CA ASP A 222 13.19 -15.90 8.13
C ASP A 222 11.99 -15.09 7.63
N VAL A 223 11.82 -14.97 6.31
CA VAL A 223 10.60 -14.43 5.70
C VAL A 223 9.63 -15.54 5.28
N TYR A 224 8.35 -15.22 5.26
CA TYR A 224 7.34 -15.91 4.48
C TYR A 224 7.28 -15.27 3.09
N GLY A 225 6.98 -16.06 2.06
CA GLY A 225 6.95 -15.61 0.68
C GLY A 225 5.69 -16.09 -0.05
N VAL A 226 5.12 -15.21 -0.86
CA VAL A 226 4.06 -15.57 -1.81
C VAL A 226 4.41 -15.09 -3.22
N MET A 227 4.45 -16.04 -4.14
CA MET A 227 4.35 -15.75 -5.57
C MET A 227 2.86 -15.75 -5.93
N VAL A 228 2.34 -14.66 -6.48
CA VAL A 228 0.93 -14.59 -6.90
C VAL A 228 0.68 -15.52 -8.09
N SER A 229 -0.56 -15.96 -8.32
CA SER A 229 -0.85 -16.99 -9.35
C SER A 229 -0.50 -16.56 -10.78
N ASN A 230 -0.42 -15.25 -11.01
CA ASN A 230 -0.02 -14.63 -12.27
C ASN A 230 1.49 -14.31 -12.33
N ALA A 231 2.31 -14.96 -11.51
CA ALA A 231 3.76 -14.83 -11.54
C ALA A 231 4.33 -15.25 -12.90
N GLN A 232 5.36 -14.54 -13.34
CA GLN A 232 6.06 -14.75 -14.60
C GLN A 232 6.99 -15.97 -14.51
N GLU A 233 7.30 -16.54 -15.68
CA GLU A 233 8.06 -17.78 -15.81
C GLU A 233 9.42 -17.71 -15.10
N GLU A 234 10.09 -16.55 -15.13
CA GLU A 234 11.41 -16.42 -14.51
C GLU A 234 11.37 -16.55 -12.98
N LEU A 235 10.32 -16.08 -12.32
CA LEU A 235 10.17 -16.23 -10.86
C LEU A 235 9.81 -17.68 -10.51
N LEU A 236 8.97 -18.33 -11.32
CA LEU A 236 8.62 -19.74 -11.14
C LEU A 236 9.83 -20.66 -11.36
N HIS A 237 10.67 -20.38 -12.36
CA HIS A 237 11.93 -21.08 -12.57
C HIS A 237 12.90 -20.86 -11.41
N TRP A 238 13.02 -19.62 -10.92
CA TRP A 238 13.81 -19.33 -9.73
C TRP A 238 13.32 -20.14 -8.53
N HIS A 239 12.01 -20.18 -8.28
CA HIS A 239 11.44 -20.96 -7.18
C HIS A 239 11.73 -22.46 -7.32
N ALA A 240 11.53 -23.03 -8.52
CA ALA A 240 11.83 -24.44 -8.76
C ALA A 240 13.29 -24.81 -8.50
N ALA A 241 14.22 -23.88 -8.75
CA ALA A 241 15.65 -24.08 -8.55
C ALA A 241 16.14 -23.80 -7.12
N ASN A 242 15.52 -22.85 -6.41
CA ASN A 242 16.07 -22.31 -5.16
C ASN A 242 15.18 -22.53 -3.92
N ALA A 243 13.87 -22.70 -4.11
CA ALA A 243 12.88 -22.61 -3.02
C ALA A 243 11.81 -23.70 -3.05
N LYS A 244 11.90 -24.68 -3.96
CA LYS A 244 10.88 -25.72 -4.19
C LYS A 244 10.41 -26.45 -2.92
N ASP A 245 11.34 -26.73 -2.01
CA ASP A 245 11.08 -27.46 -0.77
C ASP A 245 11.02 -26.53 0.46
N ASN A 246 10.96 -25.21 0.26
CA ASN A 246 10.88 -24.25 1.34
C ASN A 246 9.41 -24.07 1.79
N PRO A 247 9.00 -24.57 2.97
CA PRO A 247 7.60 -24.49 3.42
C PRO A 247 7.16 -23.06 3.76
N LYS A 248 8.07 -22.08 3.82
CA LYS A 248 7.77 -20.67 4.04
C LYS A 248 7.45 -19.93 2.73
N ILE A 249 7.52 -20.58 1.58
CA ILE A 249 7.23 -19.96 0.29
C ILE A 249 6.10 -20.74 -0.40
N ILE A 250 5.09 -20.02 -0.88
CA ILE A 250 3.99 -20.61 -1.65
C ILE A 250 3.83 -19.94 -3.01
N HIS A 251 3.29 -20.71 -3.94
CA HIS A 251 2.66 -20.18 -5.15
C HIS A 251 1.14 -20.13 -4.89
N ALA A 252 0.59 -18.93 -4.81
CA ALA A 252 -0.83 -18.72 -4.56
C ALA A 252 -1.68 -19.21 -5.75
N THR A 253 -2.92 -19.58 -5.47
CA THR A 253 -3.93 -19.84 -6.52
C THR A 253 -4.62 -18.56 -6.95
N GLU A 254 -4.62 -17.55 -6.07
CA GLU A 254 -5.20 -16.24 -6.31
C GLU A 254 -4.20 -15.24 -6.93
N ARG A 255 -4.74 -14.34 -7.74
CA ARG A 255 -4.00 -13.31 -8.47
C ARG A 255 -3.81 -12.05 -7.63
N CYS A 256 -2.71 -11.35 -7.84
CA CYS A 256 -2.42 -10.04 -7.24
C CYS A 256 -2.73 -9.97 -5.73
N ALA A 257 -3.38 -8.88 -5.26
CA ALA A 257 -3.69 -8.67 -3.85
C ALA A 257 -4.52 -9.79 -3.21
N ALA A 258 -5.33 -10.52 -3.98
CA ALA A 258 -6.05 -11.69 -3.47
C ALA A 258 -5.08 -12.83 -3.11
N GLY A 259 -3.99 -13.01 -3.87
CA GLY A 259 -2.89 -13.91 -3.53
C GLY A 259 -2.18 -13.53 -2.23
N ILE A 260 -2.03 -12.24 -1.95
CA ILE A 260 -1.48 -11.74 -0.69
C ILE A 260 -2.39 -12.12 0.49
N ILE A 261 -3.70 -11.89 0.35
CA ILE A 261 -4.70 -12.28 1.37
C ILE A 261 -4.69 -13.80 1.59
N GLN A 262 -4.60 -14.59 0.53
CA GLN A 262 -4.48 -16.04 0.61
C GLN A 262 -3.24 -16.45 1.42
N ALA A 263 -2.09 -15.81 1.21
CA ALA A 263 -0.85 -16.12 1.92
C ALA A 263 -0.93 -15.77 3.42
N ILE A 264 -1.57 -14.65 3.77
CA ILE A 264 -1.84 -14.29 5.16
C ILE A 264 -2.57 -15.43 5.87
N GLY A 265 -3.58 -16.03 5.23
CA GLY A 265 -4.33 -17.16 5.78
C GLY A 265 -3.49 -18.44 5.84
N HIS A 266 -2.80 -18.76 4.75
CA HIS A 266 -1.98 -19.96 4.64
C HIS A 266 -0.92 -20.03 5.75
N PHE A 267 -0.22 -18.91 6.00
CA PHE A 267 0.82 -18.82 7.03
C PHE A 267 0.27 -18.43 8.42
N SER A 268 -1.05 -18.33 8.60
CA SER A 268 -1.69 -17.94 9.87
C SER A 268 -1.19 -16.59 10.42
N LEU A 269 -0.97 -15.60 9.54
CA LEU A 269 -0.42 -14.29 9.87
C LEU A 269 -1.48 -13.27 10.33
N GLY A 270 -2.77 -13.66 10.31
CA GLY A 270 -3.88 -12.88 10.87
C GLY A 270 -5.22 -13.13 10.15
N PRO A 271 -6.24 -12.30 10.43
CA PRO A 271 -7.54 -12.38 9.77
C PRO A 271 -7.45 -12.18 8.24
N ILE A 272 -8.23 -12.96 7.49
CA ILE A 272 -8.27 -12.89 6.02
C ILE A 272 -9.60 -12.39 5.44
N THR A 273 -10.65 -12.34 6.26
CA THR A 273 -11.98 -11.92 5.81
C THR A 273 -12.01 -10.40 5.67
N SER A 274 -12.04 -9.90 4.43
CA SER A 274 -12.18 -8.47 4.19
C SER A 274 -13.58 -8.00 4.60
N PRO A 275 -13.72 -6.84 5.26
CA PRO A 275 -15.03 -6.23 5.50
C PRO A 275 -15.84 -5.99 4.21
N ARG A 276 -15.18 -5.94 3.04
CA ARG A 276 -15.84 -5.86 1.73
C ARG A 276 -16.54 -7.14 1.30
N ASP A 277 -16.17 -8.29 1.86
CA ASP A 277 -16.73 -9.59 1.49
C ASP A 277 -17.95 -9.95 2.35
N VAL A 278 -18.13 -9.26 3.48
CA VAL A 278 -19.24 -9.48 4.41
C VAL A 278 -20.47 -8.72 3.93
N SER A 279 -21.62 -9.39 3.80
CA SER A 279 -22.89 -8.73 3.51
C SER A 279 -23.29 -7.85 4.70
N VAL A 280 -23.83 -6.65 4.44
CA VAL A 280 -24.29 -5.72 5.50
C VAL A 280 -25.51 -6.29 6.27
N THR A 281 -25.99 -7.48 5.91
CA THR A 281 -27.32 -7.97 6.29
C THR A 281 -27.46 -8.41 7.75
N ASP A 282 -26.39 -8.46 8.54
CA ASP A 282 -26.57 -8.44 10.01
C ASP A 282 -25.29 -8.03 10.75
N PRO A 283 -25.26 -6.87 11.45
CA PRO A 283 -24.19 -6.49 12.36
C PRO A 283 -23.93 -7.51 13.49
N SER A 284 -24.85 -8.46 13.70
CA SER A 284 -24.83 -9.41 14.82
C SER A 284 -24.06 -10.71 14.59
N ASP A 285 -23.58 -11.00 13.37
CA ASP A 285 -23.04 -12.34 13.04
C ASP A 285 -21.59 -12.58 13.48
N ALA A 286 -20.93 -11.56 14.04
CA ALA A 286 -19.73 -11.71 14.84
C ALA A 286 -19.94 -11.00 16.17
N ARG A 287 -20.01 -11.76 17.27
CA ARG A 287 -20.00 -11.17 18.61
C ARG A 287 -18.65 -10.49 18.82
N ALA A 288 -18.58 -9.19 18.53
CA ALA A 288 -17.40 -8.40 18.84
C ALA A 288 -17.17 -8.47 20.36
N GLU A 289 -15.96 -8.86 20.76
CA GLU A 289 -15.59 -8.97 22.17
C GLU A 289 -15.18 -7.61 22.77
N SER A 290 -14.96 -6.61 21.91
CA SER A 290 -14.58 -5.23 22.29
C SER A 290 -14.94 -4.23 21.19
N PHE A 291 -14.93 -2.94 21.52
CA PHE A 291 -15.07 -1.86 20.53
C PHE A 291 -13.84 -1.79 19.63
N ASP A 292 -14.06 -1.67 18.32
CA ASP A 292 -13.02 -1.50 17.32
C ASP A 292 -13.30 -0.26 16.47
N PRO A 293 -12.74 0.91 16.85
CA PRO A 293 -12.90 2.16 16.12
C PRO A 293 -12.48 2.08 14.64
N ALA A 294 -11.49 1.26 14.30
CA ALA A 294 -11.02 1.15 12.92
C ALA A 294 -12.05 0.39 12.07
N ASN A 295 -12.57 -0.72 12.59
CA ASN A 295 -13.64 -1.48 11.98
C ASN A 295 -14.91 -0.65 11.77
N ASP A 296 -15.33 0.15 12.76
CA ASP A 296 -16.52 1.01 12.65
C ASP A 296 -16.36 2.06 11.55
N VAL A 297 -15.20 2.70 11.44
CA VAL A 297 -14.89 3.65 10.35
C VAL A 297 -14.90 2.96 9.00
N VAL A 298 -14.21 1.82 8.84
CA VAL A 298 -14.16 1.09 7.57
C VAL A 298 -15.56 0.65 7.15
N LYS A 299 -16.34 0.03 8.05
CA LYS A 299 -17.71 -0.42 7.78
C LYS A 299 -18.62 0.73 7.38
N PHE A 300 -18.50 1.88 8.02
CA PHE A 300 -19.31 3.06 7.70
C PHE A 300 -19.08 3.53 6.25
N TYR A 301 -17.83 3.68 5.82
CA TYR A 301 -17.56 4.10 4.43
C TYR A 301 -17.86 3.02 3.39
N LEU A 302 -17.76 1.74 3.73
CA LEU A 302 -18.23 0.65 2.87
C LEU A 302 -19.76 0.65 2.73
N PHE A 303 -20.49 0.95 3.80
CA PHE A 303 -21.94 1.17 3.72
C PHE A 303 -22.25 2.33 2.78
N LEU A 304 -21.58 3.48 2.92
CA LEU A 304 -21.79 4.63 2.03
C LEU A 304 -21.52 4.29 0.56
N GLU A 305 -20.46 3.54 0.26
CA GLU A 305 -20.19 3.06 -1.09
C GLU A 305 -21.37 2.24 -1.64
N ARG A 306 -21.80 1.22 -0.89
CA ARG A 306 -22.87 0.31 -1.31
C ARG A 306 -24.23 1.01 -1.42
N TRP A 307 -24.53 1.93 -0.50
CA TRP A 307 -25.76 2.73 -0.51
C TRP A 307 -25.86 3.59 -1.77
N ARG A 308 -24.80 4.33 -2.10
CA ARG A 308 -24.74 5.16 -3.32
C ARG A 308 -24.75 4.33 -4.60
N ARG A 309 -24.22 3.11 -4.56
CA ARG A 309 -24.28 2.17 -5.70
C ARG A 309 -25.61 1.42 -5.82
N GLY A 310 -26.51 1.54 -4.83
CA GLY A 310 -27.77 0.80 -4.78
C GLY A 310 -27.58 -0.71 -4.58
N GLU A 311 -26.48 -1.11 -3.93
CA GLU A 311 -26.11 -2.51 -3.67
C GLU A 311 -26.65 -3.03 -2.32
N THR A 312 -27.25 -2.15 -1.51
CA THR A 312 -28.02 -2.50 -0.31
C THR A 312 -29.52 -2.38 -0.59
N GLU A 313 -30.36 -3.01 0.22
CA GLU A 313 -31.81 -2.74 0.18
C GLU A 313 -32.09 -1.27 0.56
N ASN A 314 -32.95 -0.59 -0.20
CA ASN A 314 -33.42 0.76 0.11
C ASN A 314 -34.43 0.72 1.28
N SER A 315 -33.90 0.58 2.49
CA SER A 315 -34.70 0.47 3.71
C SER A 315 -34.41 1.63 4.66
N GLU A 316 -35.47 2.28 5.13
CA GLU A 316 -35.39 3.29 6.19
C GLU A 316 -34.74 2.74 7.47
N HIS A 317 -34.78 1.41 7.65
CA HIS A 317 -34.13 0.74 8.78
C HIS A 317 -32.62 0.99 8.81
N TYR A 318 -31.93 0.98 7.68
CA TYR A 318 -30.48 1.25 7.63
C TYR A 318 -30.16 2.69 8.04
N LEU A 319 -30.94 3.66 7.55
CA LEU A 319 -30.76 5.07 7.91
C LEU A 319 -31.10 5.31 9.39
N ALA A 320 -32.11 4.61 9.93
CA ALA A 320 -32.43 4.66 11.35
C ALA A 320 -31.28 4.09 12.20
N ASN A 321 -30.65 3.00 11.80
CA ASN A 321 -29.50 2.42 12.48
C ASN A 321 -28.29 3.36 12.44
N LEU A 322 -28.01 4.01 11.30
CA LEU A 322 -26.96 5.03 11.21
C LEU A 322 -27.22 6.22 12.15
N LYS A 323 -28.48 6.66 12.27
CA LYS A 323 -28.86 7.72 13.22
C LYS A 323 -28.64 7.28 14.66
N ALA A 324 -29.02 6.04 15.00
CA ALA A 324 -28.79 5.49 16.33
C ALA A 324 -27.29 5.40 16.68
N ALA A 325 -26.44 5.16 15.66
CA ALA A 325 -24.98 5.20 15.78
C ALA A 325 -24.39 6.61 15.81
N CYS A 326 -25.20 7.68 15.75
CA CYS A 326 -24.74 9.06 15.89
C CYS A 326 -25.29 9.70 17.17
N CYS A 327 -24.50 10.58 17.77
CA CYS A 327 -24.98 11.44 18.85
C CYS A 327 -26.02 12.43 18.27
N SER A 328 -27.13 12.64 18.98
CA SER A 328 -28.18 13.57 18.54
C SER A 328 -27.71 15.02 18.45
N SER A 329 -26.72 15.40 19.26
CA SER A 329 -26.03 16.70 19.18
C SER A 329 -24.73 16.65 18.37
N GLY A 330 -24.49 15.56 17.64
CA GLY A 330 -23.26 15.36 16.90
C GLY A 330 -23.18 16.25 15.67
N VAL A 331 -21.96 16.65 15.32
CA VAL A 331 -21.70 17.66 14.28
C VAL A 331 -20.82 17.09 13.18
N PHE A 332 -21.17 17.40 11.93
CA PHE A 332 -20.31 17.24 10.76
C PHE A 332 -19.83 18.61 10.27
N VAL A 333 -18.51 18.76 10.16
CA VAL A 333 -17.86 19.90 9.52
C VAL A 333 -17.41 19.47 8.13
N HIS A 334 -18.13 19.95 7.12
CA HIS A 334 -17.84 19.68 5.72
C HIS A 334 -16.52 20.34 5.28
N PRO A 335 -15.78 19.82 4.29
CA PRO A 335 -14.56 20.46 3.77
C PRO A 335 -14.69 21.91 3.29
N SER A 336 -15.90 22.38 3.02
CA SER A 336 -16.19 23.79 2.68
C SER A 336 -16.28 24.71 3.91
N GLY A 337 -16.19 24.16 5.13
CA GLY A 337 -16.38 24.87 6.40
C GLY A 337 -17.83 24.96 6.87
N VAL A 338 -18.79 24.39 6.12
CA VAL A 338 -20.21 24.35 6.53
C VAL A 338 -20.41 23.29 7.61
N GLU A 339 -21.01 23.70 8.73
CA GLU A 339 -21.39 22.80 9.81
C GLU A 339 -22.84 22.34 9.66
N ARG A 340 -23.09 21.05 9.93
CA ARG A 340 -24.41 20.42 9.94
C ARG A 340 -24.51 19.42 11.07
N SER A 341 -25.73 19.08 11.51
CA SER A 341 -25.89 17.96 12.43
C SER A 341 -25.62 16.63 11.70
N LEU A 342 -25.08 15.62 12.40
CA LEU A 342 -24.88 14.29 11.82
C LEU A 342 -26.20 13.68 11.35
N HIS A 343 -27.30 13.94 12.06
CA HIS A 343 -28.64 13.47 11.69
C HIS A 343 -29.12 14.09 10.37
N ASP A 344 -28.87 15.38 10.14
CA ASP A 344 -29.21 16.03 8.87
C ASP A 344 -28.38 15.48 7.71
N CYS A 345 -27.10 15.20 7.96
CA CYS A 345 -26.25 14.52 6.99
C CYS A 345 -26.78 13.12 6.64
N ILE A 346 -27.22 12.33 7.62
CA ILE A 346 -27.82 11.02 7.38
C ILE A 346 -29.16 11.15 6.64
N ASN A 347 -29.99 12.14 6.99
CA ASN A 347 -31.23 12.42 6.25
C ASN A 347 -30.95 12.70 4.76
N ALA A 348 -29.88 13.44 4.47
CA ALA A 348 -29.48 13.76 3.10
C ALA A 348 -29.05 12.51 2.30
N LEU A 349 -28.54 11.45 2.95
CA LEU A 349 -28.17 10.20 2.27
C LEU A 349 -29.35 9.54 1.54
N ASN A 350 -30.59 9.76 1.99
CA ASN A 350 -31.77 9.23 1.33
C ASN A 350 -31.87 9.71 -0.14
N GLY A 351 -31.46 10.96 -0.41
CA GLY A 351 -31.45 11.53 -1.76
C GLY A 351 -30.35 10.97 -2.66
N CYS A 352 -29.42 10.19 -2.13
CA CYS A 352 -28.24 9.67 -2.83
C CYS A 352 -28.25 8.15 -2.98
N TYR A 353 -29.32 7.47 -2.55
CA TYR A 353 -29.43 6.03 -2.76
C TYR A 353 -29.39 5.72 -4.27
N GLY A 354 -28.45 4.87 -4.69
CA GLY A 354 -28.31 4.46 -6.09
C GLY A 354 -27.83 5.57 -7.05
N ASP A 355 -27.42 6.75 -6.57
CA ASP A 355 -26.96 7.86 -7.43
C ASP A 355 -25.69 7.54 -8.24
N LYS A 356 -24.95 6.51 -7.81
CA LYS A 356 -23.76 5.97 -8.47
C LYS A 356 -23.99 4.57 -9.06
N GLN A 357 -25.23 4.09 -9.12
CA GLN A 357 -25.54 2.80 -9.72
C GLN A 357 -25.08 2.74 -11.19
N GLY A 358 -24.38 1.66 -11.56
CA GLY A 358 -23.83 1.47 -12.91
C GLY A 358 -22.58 2.29 -13.23
N ASN A 359 -22.12 3.16 -12.32
CA ASN A 359 -20.88 3.91 -12.47
C ASN A 359 -19.72 3.19 -11.76
N GLN A 360 -18.50 3.43 -12.23
CA GLN A 360 -17.27 3.01 -11.54
C GLN A 360 -17.04 3.92 -10.32
N PHE A 361 -17.78 3.66 -9.25
CA PHE A 361 -17.70 4.41 -8.00
C PHE A 361 -17.15 3.55 -6.86
N ARG A 362 -16.11 4.02 -6.17
CA ARG A 362 -15.46 3.33 -5.04
C ARG A 362 -15.13 4.32 -3.93
N ILE A 363 -15.28 3.89 -2.67
CA ILE A 363 -14.84 4.65 -1.50
C ILE A 363 -13.84 3.80 -0.74
N TRP A 364 -12.71 4.36 -0.31
CA TRP A 364 -11.83 3.70 0.65
C TRP A 364 -11.27 4.68 1.65
N VAL A 365 -10.81 4.14 2.78
CA VAL A 365 -10.09 4.89 3.80
C VAL A 365 -8.63 4.46 3.79
N ASP A 366 -7.74 5.37 4.18
CA ASP A 366 -6.29 5.16 4.26
C ASP A 366 -5.74 5.81 5.52
N GLN A 367 -4.85 5.10 6.21
CA GLN A 367 -4.25 5.53 7.47
C GLN A 367 -5.27 5.71 8.59
N VAL A 368 -6.15 4.72 8.80
CA VAL A 368 -7.07 4.66 9.94
C VAL A 368 -6.29 4.44 11.23
N LEU A 369 -6.15 5.52 12.00
CA LEU A 369 -5.36 5.56 13.22
C LEU A 369 -6.23 6.02 14.40
N PRO A 370 -6.85 5.07 15.13
CA PRO A 370 -7.54 5.36 16.36
C PRO A 370 -6.56 5.68 17.50
N GLU A 371 -6.79 6.80 18.18
CA GLU A 371 -6.12 7.18 19.41
C GLU A 371 -7.17 7.28 20.52
N GLN A 372 -7.03 6.45 21.56
CA GLN A 372 -7.91 6.52 22.71
C GLN A 372 -7.54 7.73 23.57
N ILE A 373 -8.45 8.69 23.70
CA ILE A 373 -8.20 9.95 24.41
C ILE A 373 -8.80 9.96 25.82
N ASP A 374 -9.80 9.12 26.07
CA ASP A 374 -10.33 8.82 27.42
C ASP A 374 -10.85 7.36 27.48
N SER A 375 -11.41 6.93 28.62
CA SER A 375 -11.86 5.55 28.81
C SER A 375 -12.94 5.08 27.82
N ASN A 376 -13.72 5.99 27.26
CA ASN A 376 -14.87 5.72 26.41
C ASN A 376 -14.85 6.49 25.09
N THR A 377 -13.73 7.12 24.72
CA THR A 377 -13.68 8.04 23.57
C THR A 377 -12.40 7.85 22.78
N TRP A 378 -12.55 7.81 21.46
CA TRP A 378 -11.47 7.67 20.50
C TRP A 378 -11.49 8.83 19.51
N LEU A 379 -10.32 9.39 19.27
CA LEU A 379 -10.05 10.28 18.15
C LEU A 379 -9.47 9.44 17.02
N VAL A 380 -10.15 9.35 15.88
CA VAL A 380 -9.69 8.59 14.72
C VAL A 380 -9.35 9.54 13.59
N LYS A 381 -8.12 9.49 13.10
CA LYS A 381 -7.67 10.25 11.92
C LYS A 381 -7.45 9.29 10.77
N PHE A 382 -7.86 9.70 9.56
CA PHE A 382 -7.67 8.95 8.32
C PHE A 382 -7.86 9.83 7.11
N LYS A 383 -7.46 9.36 5.94
CA LYS A 383 -7.86 9.94 4.66
C LYS A 383 -9.04 9.16 4.13
N LYS A 384 -10.07 9.86 3.68
CA LYS A 384 -11.17 9.28 2.89
C LYS A 384 -10.90 9.60 1.43
N TRP A 385 -11.09 8.62 0.58
CA TRP A 385 -10.98 8.74 -0.87
C TRP A 385 -12.25 8.28 -1.55
N GLU A 386 -12.63 8.98 -2.62
CA GLU A 386 -13.67 8.57 -3.57
C GLU A 386 -13.04 8.51 -4.97
N LEU A 387 -13.33 7.43 -5.70
CA LEU A 387 -13.05 7.30 -7.13
C LEU A 387 -14.37 7.25 -7.86
N SER A 388 -14.55 8.08 -8.89
CA SER A 388 -15.74 8.14 -9.73
C SER A 388 -15.31 8.23 -11.21
N GLY A 389 -15.32 7.10 -11.92
CA GLY A 389 -14.69 7.01 -13.24
C GLY A 389 -13.18 7.19 -13.10
N GLU A 390 -12.61 8.18 -13.81
CA GLU A 390 -11.19 8.53 -13.74
C GLU A 390 -10.87 9.61 -12.70
N GLU A 391 -11.90 10.24 -12.12
CA GLU A 391 -11.71 11.31 -11.13
C GLU A 391 -11.55 10.72 -9.72
N GLN A 392 -10.47 11.10 -9.06
CA GLN A 392 -10.18 10.77 -7.68
C GLN A 392 -10.26 12.03 -6.82
N HIS A 393 -10.93 11.92 -5.67
CA HIS A 393 -11.06 13.00 -4.70
C HIS A 393 -10.76 12.47 -3.30
N GLY A 394 -10.23 13.35 -2.44
CA GLY A 394 -9.83 12.93 -1.11
C GLY A 394 -9.87 14.05 -0.08
N CYS A 395 -10.16 13.67 1.15
CA CYS A 395 -10.11 14.56 2.31
C CYS A 395 -9.35 13.88 3.46
N MET A 396 -8.76 14.71 4.32
CA MET A 396 -8.39 14.29 5.66
C MET A 396 -9.64 14.33 6.53
N THR A 397 -9.93 13.24 7.23
CA THR A 397 -11.07 13.11 8.13
C THR A 397 -10.58 12.87 9.55
N THR A 398 -11.17 13.60 10.50
CA THR A 398 -11.03 13.36 11.93
C THR A 398 -12.40 13.05 12.51
N VAL A 399 -12.51 11.92 13.21
CA VAL A 399 -13.76 11.45 13.82
C VAL A 399 -13.56 11.32 15.32
N LEU A 400 -14.54 11.78 16.10
CA LEU A 400 -14.66 11.51 17.51
C LEU A 400 -15.72 10.42 17.70
N LEU A 401 -15.30 9.26 18.19
CA LEU A 401 -16.16 8.11 18.50
C LEU A 401 -16.27 7.94 20.01
N SER A 402 -17.44 7.53 20.50
CA SER A 402 -17.65 7.27 21.92
C SER A 402 -18.44 5.98 22.17
N SER A 403 -18.02 5.21 23.18
CA SER A 403 -18.76 4.07 23.72
C SER A 403 -19.69 4.46 24.87
N LYS A 404 -19.77 5.75 25.22
CA LYS A 404 -20.61 6.21 26.33
C LYS A 404 -22.07 5.88 26.04
N ASP A 405 -22.70 5.17 26.97
CA ASP A 405 -24.09 4.71 26.87
C ASP A 405 -24.34 3.84 25.61
N ALA A 406 -23.33 3.06 25.20
CA ALA A 406 -23.41 2.07 24.14
C ALA A 406 -22.88 0.70 24.63
N SER A 407 -23.57 -0.36 24.25
CA SER A 407 -23.05 -1.73 24.37
C SER A 407 -22.15 -2.08 23.18
N VAL A 408 -21.30 -3.09 23.32
CA VAL A 408 -20.45 -3.56 22.20
C VAL A 408 -21.29 -4.02 21.00
N ALA A 409 -22.49 -4.56 21.25
CA ALA A 409 -23.43 -4.95 20.20
C ALA A 409 -24.04 -3.75 19.45
N GLU A 410 -24.12 -2.57 20.09
CA GLU A 410 -24.62 -1.34 19.48
C GLU A 410 -23.53 -0.58 18.69
N GLY A 411 -22.26 -0.90 18.91
CA GLY A 411 -21.12 -0.23 18.27
C GLY A 411 -20.81 1.14 18.88
N LEU A 412 -19.83 1.86 18.29
CA LEU A 412 -19.45 3.19 18.75
C LEU A 412 -20.39 4.28 18.23
N LYS A 413 -20.66 5.29 19.06
CA LYS A 413 -21.40 6.48 18.65
C LYS A 413 -20.49 7.53 18.03
N TRP A 414 -20.87 8.02 16.86
CA TRP A 414 -20.23 9.11 16.16
C TRP A 414 -20.66 10.45 16.79
N VAL A 415 -19.71 11.18 17.35
CA VAL A 415 -19.96 12.44 18.08
C VAL A 415 -19.60 13.64 17.22
N HIS A 416 -18.49 13.57 16.49
CA HIS A 416 -18.02 14.65 15.65
C HIS A 416 -17.28 14.09 14.44
N VAL A 417 -17.49 14.69 13.28
CA VAL A 417 -16.76 14.39 12.05
C VAL A 417 -16.31 15.69 11.44
N HIS A 418 -15.02 15.85 11.18
CA HIS A 418 -14.48 17.00 10.51
C HIS A 418 -13.62 16.55 9.34
N GLN A 419 -13.94 17.08 8.16
CA GLN A 419 -13.18 16.83 6.95
C GLN A 419 -12.52 18.09 6.41
N THR A 420 -11.35 17.92 5.81
CA THR A 420 -10.63 18.97 5.09
C THR A 420 -10.09 18.41 3.79
N TRP A 421 -10.31 19.11 2.67
CA TRP A 421 -9.81 18.66 1.36
C TRP A 421 -8.30 18.40 1.37
N LEU A 422 -7.87 17.31 0.74
CA LEU A 422 -6.46 17.12 0.42
C LEU A 422 -6.11 18.07 -0.74
N GLY A 423 -4.93 18.68 -0.69
CA GLY A 423 -4.54 19.71 -1.66
C GLY A 423 -4.60 19.20 -3.10
N GLY A 424 -5.39 19.85 -3.96
CA GLY A 424 -5.57 19.47 -5.37
C GLY A 424 -6.60 18.36 -5.63
N GLU A 425 -7.19 17.76 -4.60
CA GLU A 425 -8.09 16.60 -4.68
C GLU A 425 -9.56 16.99 -4.37
N GLN A 426 -9.93 18.25 -4.66
CA GLN A 426 -11.27 18.79 -4.40
C GLN A 426 -12.27 18.26 -5.41
N SER A 427 -13.49 17.95 -4.96
CA SER A 427 -14.58 17.62 -5.88
C SER A 427 -15.06 18.85 -6.63
N ASN A 428 -15.29 18.69 -7.94
CA ASN A 428 -15.89 19.72 -8.80
C ASN A 428 -17.33 20.05 -8.37
N ASP A 429 -18.05 19.06 -7.85
CA ASP A 429 -19.37 19.23 -7.24
C ASP A 429 -19.30 18.95 -5.74
N GLN A 430 -18.98 19.99 -4.97
CA GLN A 430 -18.90 19.89 -3.52
C GLN A 430 -20.26 19.55 -2.86
N SER A 431 -21.38 19.69 -3.57
CA SER A 431 -22.70 19.33 -3.03
C SER A 431 -22.95 17.82 -3.05
N ALA A 432 -22.19 17.07 -3.87
CA ALA A 432 -22.23 15.62 -3.99
C ALA A 432 -21.26 14.89 -3.05
N TRP A 433 -20.52 15.64 -2.21
CA TRP A 433 -19.60 15.09 -1.21
C TRP A 433 -20.32 14.85 0.12
N PHE A 434 -20.40 13.58 0.52
CA PHE A 434 -21.06 13.16 1.75
C PHE A 434 -20.05 12.49 2.67
N PHE A 435 -20.09 12.86 3.96
CA PHE A 435 -19.42 12.22 5.09
C PHE A 435 -17.93 11.92 5.02
#